data_AF-A0ABC8QM62-F1
#
_entry.id   AF-A0ABC8QM62-F1
#
_cell.length_a   1.000
_cell.length_b   1.000
_cell.length_c   1.000
_cell.angle_alpha   90.00
_cell.angle_beta   90.00
_cell.angle_gamma   90.00
#
_symmetry.space_group_name_H-M   'P 1'
#
loop_
_entity.id
_entity.type
_entity.pdbx_description
1 polymer ?
#
loop_
_entity_poly.entity_id
_entity_poly.type
_entity_poly.pdbx_seq_one_letter_code
_entity_poly.pdbx_strand_id
1 'polypeptide(L)'
;DQFVNCNYFVKIWRIGVRISGFGLKDVEENVKRVMEDDEMKQRLIKLNDNIMGKVACSAARSNMTYFTDDLRKVAVESPIGKTSAT
;
A
#
# COMPACT_ATOMS: atom_id res chain seq x y z
N ASP A 1 -7.52 -3.40 -11.77
CA ASP A 1 -7.08 -3.71 -10.40
C ASP A 1 -8.21 -3.62 -9.36
N GLN A 2 -9.24 -2.79 -9.58
CA GLN A 2 -10.35 -2.57 -8.65
C GLN A 2 -10.98 -3.85 -8.05
N PHE A 3 -11.16 -4.92 -8.83
CA PHE A 3 -11.64 -6.21 -8.31
C PHE A 3 -10.66 -6.88 -7.35
N VAL A 4 -9.36 -6.81 -7.67
CA VAL A 4 -8.28 -7.34 -6.82
C VAL A 4 -8.22 -6.53 -5.54
N ASN A 5 -8.21 -5.20 -5.64
CA ASN A 5 -8.17 -4.30 -4.48
C ASN A 5 -9.40 -4.53 -3.59
N CYS A 6 -10.61 -4.63 -4.15
CA CYS A 6 -11.82 -4.96 -3.40
C CYS A 6 -11.68 -6.28 -2.62
N ASN A 7 -11.09 -7.31 -3.25
CA ASN A 7 -10.84 -8.58 -2.58
C ASN A 7 -9.86 -8.44 -1.40
N TYR A 8 -8.84 -7.58 -1.52
CA TYR A 8 -7.94 -7.26 -0.41
C TYR A 8 -8.68 -6.55 0.74
N PHE A 9 -9.43 -5.48 0.45
CA PHE A 9 -10.19 -4.74 1.47
C PHE A 9 -11.18 -5.64 2.21
N VAL A 10 -11.90 -6.51 1.49
CA VAL A 10 -13.01 -7.31 2.04
C VAL A 10 -12.53 -8.62 2.66
N LYS A 11 -11.64 -9.37 2.00
CA LYS A 11 -11.28 -10.73 2.43
C LYS A 11 -9.97 -10.83 3.19
N ILE A 12 -8.97 -10.05 2.77
CA ILE A 12 -7.61 -10.14 3.33
C ILE A 12 -7.50 -9.26 4.58
N TRP A 13 -7.75 -7.96 4.42
CA TRP A 13 -7.67 -6.99 5.52
C TRP A 13 -8.96 -6.93 6.34
N ARG A 14 -10.10 -7.29 5.73
CA ARG A 14 -11.44 -7.27 6.36
C ARG A 14 -11.78 -5.88 6.93
N ILE A 15 -11.41 -4.82 6.21
CA ILE A 15 -11.63 -3.41 6.59
C ILE A 15 -12.69 -2.73 5.72
N GLY A 16 -13.48 -3.52 4.99
CA GLY A 16 -14.53 -2.98 4.13
C GLY A 16 -15.57 -4.04 3.78
N VAL A 17 -16.70 -3.57 3.26
CA VAL A 17 -17.82 -4.40 2.82
C VAL A 17 -17.93 -4.36 1.30
N ARG A 18 -18.34 -5.47 0.71
CA ARG A 18 -18.69 -5.52 -0.71
C ARG A 18 -20.18 -5.29 -0.85
N ILE A 19 -20.55 -4.22 -1.53
CA ILE A 19 -21.93 -3.95 -1.91
C ILE A 19 -22.28 -4.83 -3.11
N SER A 20 -23.35 -5.62 -3.00
CA SER A 20 -23.86 -6.52 -4.06
C SER A 20 -25.05 -5.95 -4.82
N GLY A 21 -25.66 -4.87 -4.32
CA GLY A 21 -26.80 -4.17 -4.92
C GLY A 21 -26.82 -2.70 -4.51
N PHE A 22 -27.39 -1.85 -5.36
CA PHE A 22 -27.45 -0.40 -5.13
C PHE A 22 -28.85 0.07 -4.74
N GLY A 23 -29.71 -0.83 -4.25
CA GLY A 23 -30.99 -0.44 -3.67
C GLY A 23 -30.78 0.36 -2.39
N LEU A 24 -31.73 1.22 -2.04
CA LEU A 24 -31.65 2.06 -0.83
C LEU A 24 -31.34 1.22 0.42
N LYS A 25 -32.03 0.09 0.59
CA LYS A 25 -31.82 -0.83 1.71
C LYS A 25 -30.43 -1.48 1.69
N ASP A 26 -29.97 -1.92 0.51
CA ASP A 26 -28.64 -2.52 0.37
C ASP A 26 -27.56 -1.52 0.80
N VAL A 27 -27.68 -0.27 0.38
CA VAL A 27 -26.73 0.79 0.74
C VAL A 27 -26.81 1.11 2.22
N GLU A 28 -28.01 1.27 2.78
CA GLU A 28 -28.22 1.57 4.20
C GLU A 28 -27.61 0.49 5.11
N GLU A 29 -27.86 -0.78 4.82
CA GLU A 29 -27.32 -1.91 5.59
C GLU A 29 -25.79 -1.99 5.50
N ASN A 30 -25.21 -1.75 4.32
CA ASN A 30 -23.77 -1.77 4.14
C ASN A 30 -23.08 -0.58 4.82
N VAL A 31 -23.69 0.61 4.79
CA VAL A 31 -23.19 1.79 5.52
C VAL A 31 -23.24 1.54 7.03
N LYS A 32 -24.37 1.05 7.53
CA LYS A 32 -24.54 0.69 8.95
C LYS A 32 -23.46 -0.30 9.40
N ARG A 33 -23.22 -1.34 8.61
CA ARG A 33 -22.19 -2.35 8.89
C ARG A 33 -20.77 -1.77 8.95
N VAL A 34 -20.43 -0.79 8.13
CA VAL A 34 -19.12 -0.12 8.20
C VAL A 34 -19.01 0.76 9.44
N MET A 35 -20.09 1.42 9.85
CA MET A 35 -20.09 2.36 10.97
C MET A 35 -20.10 1.67 12.33
N GLU A 36 -20.76 0.51 12.45
CA GLU A 36 -20.99 -0.18 13.73
C GLU A 36 -20.03 -1.35 14.00
N ASP A 37 -19.24 -1.80 13.01
CA ASP A 37 -18.28 -2.90 13.20
C ASP A 37 -16.98 -2.39 13.87
N ASP A 38 -16.95 -2.44 15.21
CA ASP A 38 -15.78 -2.07 16.00
C ASP A 38 -14.55 -2.94 15.70
N GLU A 39 -14.72 -4.21 15.34
CA GLU A 39 -13.57 -5.05 14.95
C GLU A 39 -12.95 -4.56 13.64
N MET A 40 -13.78 -4.16 12.67
CA MET A 40 -13.33 -3.54 11.42
C MET A 40 -12.50 -2.29 11.69
N LYS A 41 -12.96 -1.45 12.62
CA LYS A 41 -12.23 -0.26 13.07
C LYS A 41 -10.89 -0.62 13.70
N GLN A 42 -10.82 -1.63 14.57
CA GLN A 42 -9.55 -2.07 15.17
C GLN A 42 -8.59 -2.63 14.12
N ARG A 43 -9.09 -3.41 13.15
CA ARG A 43 -8.29 -3.90 12.01
C ARG A 43 -7.73 -2.75 11.18
N LEU A 44 -8.52 -1.70 10.94
CA LEU A 44 -8.09 -0.52 10.20
C LEU A 44 -7.01 0.27 10.95
N ILE A 45 -7.16 0.46 12.27
CA ILE A 45 -6.14 1.12 13.10
C ILE A 45 -4.83 0.33 13.07
N LYS A 46 -4.90 -1.00 13.24
CA LYS A 46 -3.73 -1.88 13.18
C LYS A 46 -3.08 -1.86 11.80
N LEU A 47 -3.87 -1.86 10.72
CA LEU A 47 -3.34 -1.75 9.36
C LEU A 47 -2.63 -0.41 9.16
N ASN A 48 -3.22 0.68 9.65
CA ASN A 48 -2.61 2.01 9.58
C ASN A 48 -1.26 2.06 10.32
N ASP A 49 -1.16 1.48 11.52
CA ASP A 49 0.11 1.40 12.24
C ASP A 49 1.13 0.49 11.51
N ASN A 50 0.69 -0.60 10.90
CA ASN A 50 1.59 -1.47 10.15
C ASN A 50 2.16 -0.82 8.87
N ILE A 51 1.45 0.13 8.26
CA ILE A 51 1.87 0.77 7.01
C ILE A 51 2.49 2.17 7.23
N MET A 52 1.98 2.93 8.21
CA MET A 52 2.46 4.28 8.53
C MET A 52 3.24 4.36 9.84
N GLY A 53 3.36 3.26 10.59
CA GLY A 53 4.11 3.23 11.83
C GLY A 53 5.60 3.46 11.62
N LYS A 54 6.30 3.83 12.69
CA LYS A 54 7.72 4.22 12.67
C LYS A 54 8.62 3.16 12.02
N VAL A 55 8.35 1.87 12.32
CA VAL A 55 9.13 0.74 11.78
C VAL A 55 8.94 0.62 10.27
N ALA A 56 7.70 0.64 9.79
CA ALA A 56 7.40 0.54 8.36
C ALA A 56 7.95 1.74 7.57
N CYS A 57 7.79 2.95 8.09
CA CYS A 57 8.36 4.16 7.49
C CYS A 57 9.89 4.10 7.43
N SER A 58 10.54 3.64 8.51
CA SER A 58 11.99 3.48 8.54
C SER A 58 12.46 2.45 7.52
N ALA A 59 11.79 1.29 7.44
CA ALA A 59 12.13 0.24 6.48
C ALA A 59 11.98 0.72 5.03
N ALA A 60 10.86 1.38 4.71
CA ALA A 60 10.61 1.94 3.38
C ALA A 60 11.68 2.98 3.00
N ARG A 61 12.05 3.86 3.94
CA ARG A 61 13.10 4.86 3.73
C ARG A 61 14.47 4.20 3.52
N SER A 62 14.84 3.21 4.33
CA SER A 62 16.10 2.48 4.15
C SER A 62 16.15 1.81 2.78
N ASN A 63 15.09 1.10 2.39
CA ASN A 63 15.01 0.45 1.09
C ASN A 63 15.17 1.44 -0.06
N MET A 64 14.54 2.62 0.02
CA MET A 64 14.68 3.67 -0.99
C MET A 64 16.09 4.27 -1.04
N THR A 65 16.75 4.44 0.11
CA THR A 65 18.15 4.89 0.18
C THR A 65 19.06 3.87 -0.51
N TYR A 66 18.95 2.59 -0.15
CA TYR A 66 19.73 1.51 -0.77
C TYR A 66 19.52 1.46 -2.29
N PHE A 67 18.28 1.53 -2.74
CA PHE A 67 17.96 1.56 -4.16
C PHE A 67 18.63 2.74 -4.88
N THR A 68 18.58 3.94 -4.28
CA THR A 68 19.21 5.14 -4.84
C THR A 68 20.74 5.04 -4.88
N ASP A 69 21.34 4.47 -3.84
CA ASP A 69 22.79 4.28 -3.77
C ASP A 69 23.27 3.26 -4.80
N ASP A 70 22.51 2.20 -5.04
CA ASP A 70 22.83 1.23 -6.09
C ASP A 70 22.70 1.84 -7.50
N LEU A 71 21.66 2.65 -7.74
CA LEU A 71 21.55 3.41 -8.99
C LEU A 71 22.74 4.35 -9.21
N ARG A 72 23.24 5.01 -8.14
CA ARG A 72 24.42 5.88 -8.22
C ARG A 72 25.68 5.11 -8.57
N LYS A 73 25.90 3.93 -7.99
CA LYS A 73 27.06 3.09 -8.34
C LYS A 73 27.03 2.70 -9.81
N VAL A 74 25.87 2.24 -10.30
CA VAL A 74 25.70 1.89 -11.72
C VAL A 74 25.93 3.11 -12.62
N ALA A 75 25.45 4.29 -12.22
CA ALA A 75 25.67 5.52 -12.98
C ALA A 75 27.14 5.98 -13.00
N VAL A 76 27.90 5.74 -11.92
CA VAL A 76 29.33 6.09 -11.81
C VAL A 76 30.24 5.05 -12.49
N GLU A 77 29.82 3.79 -12.54
CA GLU A 77 30.56 2.69 -13.20
C GLU A 77 30.29 2.60 -14.71
N SER A 78 29.42 3.45 -15.28
CA SER A 78 29.18 3.49 -16.73
C SER A 78 30.41 4.08 -17.46
N PRO A 79 31.13 3.31 -18.29
CA PRO A 79 32.33 3.77 -18.97
C PRO A 79 31.92 4.56 -20.22
N ILE A 80 31.47 5.80 -20.03
CA ILE A 80 31.34 6.76 -21.14
C ILE A 80 32.36 7.86 -20.90
N GLY A 81 33.54 7.70 -21.50
CA GLY A 81 34.53 8.78 -21.57
C GLY A 81 36.01 8.41 -21.48
N LYS A 82 36.45 7.27 -22.03
CA LYS A 82 37.87 7.09 -22.41
C LYS A 82 37.99 6.37 -23.76
N THR A 83 37.48 6.97 -24.82
CA THR A 83 38.04 6.72 -26.16
C THR A 83 39.23 7.66 -26.34
N SER A 84 40.42 7.09 -26.18
CA SER A 84 41.69 7.65 -26.66
C SER A 84 41.53 8.18 -28.09
N ALA A 85 41.90 9.44 -28.31
CA ALA A 85 42.30 9.90 -29.62
C ALA A 85 43.83 9.79 -29.69
N THR A 86 44.31 8.79 -30.43
CA THR A 86 45.63 8.80 -31.10
C THR A 86 45.66 9.84 -32.20
#